data_AF-A0A3S4F1Y4-F1
#
_entry.id   AF-A0A3S4F1Y4-F1
#
_cell.length_a   1.000
_cell.length_b   1.000
_cell.length_c   1.000
_cell.angle_alpha   90.00
_cell.angle_beta   90.00
_cell.angle_gamma   90.00
#
_symmetry.space_group_name_H-M   'P 1'
#
loop_
_entity.id
_entity.type
_entity.pdbx_description
1 polymer ?
#
loop_
_entity_poly.entity_id
_entity_poly.type
_entity_poly.pdbx_seq_one_letter_code
_entity_poly.pdbx_strand_id
1 'polypeptide(L)'
;MSEAKPQDGSTVKGCRTLTADDIAQMNELKEISRNFCEQIDLERTHLSLEVVEADSPEEASRSEAMRCLAIARTKMQEACMWACRAVARPDADC
;
A
#
# COMPACT_ATOMS: atom_id res chain seq x y z
N MET A 1 -2.22 32.39 -19.95
CA MET A 1 -2.62 31.07 -19.42
C MET A 1 -1.46 30.13 -19.69
N SER A 2 -0.72 29.72 -18.67
CA SER A 2 0.41 28.79 -18.84
C SER A 2 -0.11 27.37 -18.69
N GLU A 3 -0.02 26.58 -19.75
CA GLU A 3 -0.29 25.15 -19.71
C GLU A 3 0.71 24.46 -18.78
N ALA A 4 0.21 23.69 -17.82
CA ALA A 4 1.03 22.89 -16.93
C ALA A 4 1.64 21.73 -17.71
N LYS A 5 2.97 21.66 -17.77
CA LYS A 5 3.71 20.55 -18.38
C LYS A 5 3.40 19.25 -17.62
N PRO A 6 3.18 18.11 -18.29
CA PRO A 6 3.03 16.82 -17.62
C PRO A 6 4.26 16.55 -16.74
N GLN A 7 4.05 16.20 -15.47
CA GLN A 7 5.17 15.87 -14.57
C GLN A 7 5.88 14.62 -15.08
N ASP A 8 7.13 14.78 -15.52
CA ASP A 8 7.99 13.73 -16.07
C ASP A 8 8.84 13.03 -14.99
N GLY A 9 8.61 13.36 -13.71
CA GLY A 9 9.36 12.82 -12.57
C GLY A 9 10.79 13.36 -12.43
N SER A 10 11.30 14.19 -13.36
CA SER A 10 12.68 14.72 -13.32
C SER A 10 12.93 15.75 -12.23
N THR A 11 11.87 16.26 -11.59
CA THR A 11 11.90 17.38 -10.64
C THR A 11 11.45 17.01 -9.23
N VAL A 12 11.52 15.73 -8.84
CA VAL A 12 11.43 15.37 -7.43
C VAL A 12 12.77 15.75 -6.77
N LYS A 13 12.86 16.99 -6.27
CA LYS A 13 14.01 17.47 -5.48
C LYS A 13 14.04 16.73 -4.14
N GLY A 14 15.22 16.26 -3.71
CA GLY A 14 15.44 15.64 -2.39
C GLY A 14 15.82 14.15 -2.40
N CYS A 15 15.87 13.52 -3.58
CA CYS A 15 16.40 12.16 -3.74
C CYS A 15 17.62 12.16 -4.66
N ARG A 16 18.59 11.28 -4.39
CA ARG A 16 19.61 10.91 -5.37
C ARG A 16 18.93 10.51 -6.69
N THR A 17 19.59 10.76 -7.83
CA THR A 17 19.12 10.23 -9.11
C THR A 17 19.01 8.71 -9.01
N LEU A 18 17.80 8.18 -9.22
CA LEU A 18 17.55 6.74 -9.19
C LEU A 18 18.12 6.10 -10.45
N THR A 19 18.80 4.96 -10.30
CA THR A 19 19.20 4.14 -11.43
C THR A 19 18.00 3.36 -11.99
N ALA A 20 18.14 2.80 -13.19
CA ALA A 20 17.12 1.89 -13.73
C ALA A 20 16.87 0.70 -12.78
N ASP A 21 17.93 0.18 -12.15
CA ASP A 21 17.85 -0.92 -11.19
C ASP A 21 17.12 -0.51 -9.90
N ASP A 22 17.31 0.72 -9.41
CA ASP A 22 16.57 1.24 -8.26
C ASP A 22 15.06 1.30 -8.55
N ILE A 23 14.71 1.78 -9.76
CA ILE A 23 13.32 1.88 -10.22
C ILE A 23 12.70 0.49 -10.34
N ALA A 24 13.43 -0.46 -10.93
CA ALA A 24 12.98 -1.84 -11.06
C ALA A 24 12.69 -2.48 -9.68
N GLN A 25 13.62 -2.34 -8.73
CA GLN A 25 13.44 -2.84 -7.36
C GLN A 25 12.23 -2.20 -6.66
N MET A 26 12.05 -0.88 -6.78
CA MET A 26 10.88 -0.21 -6.21
C MET A 26 9.56 -0.68 -6.83
N ASN A 27 9.55 -0.94 -8.13
CA ASN A 27 8.35 -1.43 -8.82
C ASN A 27 7.98 -2.85 -8.38
N GLU A 28 8.97 -3.73 -8.21
CA GLU A 28 8.75 -5.08 -7.67
C GLU A 28 8.15 -5.04 -6.26
N LEU A 29 8.70 -4.20 -5.36
CA LEU A 29 8.14 -3.99 -4.03
C LEU A 29 6.68 -3.50 -4.06
N LYS A 30 6.38 -2.55 -4.97
CA LYS A 30 5.03 -2.02 -5.16
C LYS A 30 4.08 -3.06 -5.74
N GLU A 31 4.55 -3.92 -6.62
CA GLU A 31 3.76 -5.02 -7.19
C GLU A 31 3.37 -6.02 -6.10
N ILE A 32 4.32 -6.45 -5.27
CA ILE A 32 4.05 -7.32 -4.11
C ILE A 32 3.03 -6.67 -3.17
N SER A 33 3.21 -5.38 -2.84
CA SER A 33 2.26 -4.64 -2.00
C SER A 33 0.86 -4.58 -2.60
N ARG A 34 0.75 -4.39 -3.92
CA ARG A 34 -0.52 -4.33 -4.62
C ARG A 34 -1.22 -5.68 -4.58
N ASN A 35 -0.51 -6.74 -4.95
CA ASN A 35 -1.04 -8.10 -4.95
C ASN A 35 -1.53 -8.51 -3.55
N PHE A 36 -0.78 -8.20 -2.50
CA PHE A 36 -1.20 -8.47 -1.12
C PHE A 36 -2.45 -7.67 -0.72
N CYS A 37 -2.53 -6.38 -1.09
CA CYS A 37 -3.71 -5.56 -0.82
C CYS A 37 -4.95 -6.06 -1.57
N GLU A 38 -4.79 -6.54 -2.80
CA GLU A 38 -5.88 -7.16 -3.58
C GLU A 38 -6.39 -8.43 -2.89
N GLN A 39 -5.50 -9.27 -2.36
CA GLN A 39 -5.92 -10.45 -1.58
C GLN A 39 -6.68 -10.06 -0.30
N ILE A 40 -6.24 -9.01 0.40
CA ILE A 40 -7.00 -8.48 1.55
C ILE A 40 -8.40 -8.04 1.15
N ASP A 41 -8.56 -7.38 0.00
CA ASP A 41 -9.85 -6.90 -0.47
C ASP A 41 -10.79 -8.07 -0.86
N LEU A 42 -10.23 -9.16 -1.40
CA LEU A 42 -10.97 -10.39 -1.65
C LEU A 42 -11.44 -11.04 -0.34
N GLU A 43 -10.56 -11.20 0.65
CA GLU A 43 -10.96 -11.77 1.95
C GLU A 43 -11.98 -10.90 2.68
N ARG A 44 -11.84 -9.57 2.59
CA ARG A 44 -12.85 -8.65 3.12
C ARG A 44 -14.20 -8.85 2.43
N THR A 45 -14.20 -9.10 1.13
CA THR A 45 -15.41 -9.39 0.36
C THR A 45 -16.04 -10.71 0.81
N HIS A 46 -15.24 -11.76 1.03
CA HIS A 46 -15.72 -13.03 1.58
C HIS A 46 -16.42 -12.83 2.93
N LEU A 47 -15.77 -12.17 3.89
CA LEU A 47 -16.36 -11.86 5.19
C LEU A 47 -17.63 -11.01 5.07
N SER A 48 -17.69 -10.07 4.12
CA SER A 48 -18.87 -9.23 3.93
C SER A 48 -20.08 -10.00 3.41
N LEU A 49 -19.86 -11.12 2.72
CA LEU A 49 -20.91 -11.99 2.20
C LEU A 49 -21.37 -13.05 3.22
N GLU A 50 -20.64 -13.25 4.32
CA GLU A 50 -21.05 -14.16 5.38
C GLU A 50 -22.35 -13.70 6.03
N VAL A 51 -23.34 -14.59 6.05
CA VAL A 51 -24.59 -14.38 6.78
C VAL A 51 -24.36 -14.81 8.23
N VAL A 52 -24.45 -13.85 9.14
CA VAL A 52 -24.36 -14.07 10.59
C VAL A 52 -25.61 -13.53 11.25
N GLU A 53 -26.02 -14.16 12.35
CA GLU A 53 -27.13 -13.66 13.16
C GLU A 53 -26.73 -12.35 13.85
N ALA A 54 -27.66 -11.41 13.94
CA ALA A 54 -27.43 -10.15 14.65
C ALA A 54 -27.24 -10.39 16.16
N ASP A 55 -26.35 -9.63 16.78
CA ASP A 55 -25.97 -9.74 18.20
C ASP A 55 -25.35 -11.10 18.59
N SER A 56 -24.87 -11.85 17.60
CA SER A 56 -24.21 -13.15 17.81
C SER A 56 -22.71 -12.99 18.09
N PRO A 57 -22.08 -13.95 18.80
CA PRO A 57 -20.62 -14.02 18.92
C PRO A 57 -19.90 -14.06 17.57
N GLU A 58 -20.51 -14.69 16.56
CA GLU A 58 -20.01 -14.79 15.20
C GLU A 58 -19.97 -13.42 14.50
N GLU A 59 -20.98 -12.57 14.72
CA GLU A 59 -20.96 -11.18 14.23
C GLU A 59 -19.79 -10.38 14.82
N ALA A 60 -19.55 -10.51 16.13
CA ALA A 60 -18.42 -9.87 16.79
C ALA A 60 -17.08 -10.37 16.23
N SER A 61 -16.95 -11.69 16.03
CA SER A 61 -15.76 -12.31 15.43
C SER A 61 -15.52 -11.81 14.00
N ARG A 62 -16.57 -11.73 13.18
CA ARG A 62 -16.50 -11.20 11.81
C ARG A 62 -16.08 -9.74 11.78
N SER A 63 -16.62 -8.93 12.69
CA SER A 63 -16.24 -7.51 12.85
C SER A 63 -14.76 -7.36 13.21
N GLU A 64 -14.27 -8.16 14.15
CA GLU A 64 -12.84 -8.17 14.51
C GLU A 64 -11.96 -8.64 13.34
N ALA A 65 -12.37 -9.66 12.60
CA ALA A 65 -11.66 -10.12 11.40
C ALA A 65 -11.57 -9.01 10.33
N MET A 66 -12.67 -8.28 10.08
CA MET A 66 -12.66 -7.12 9.18
C MET A 66 -11.72 -6.01 9.66
N ARG A 67 -11.67 -5.74 10.97
CA ARG A 67 -10.72 -4.79 11.57
C ARG A 67 -9.27 -5.24 11.37
N CYS A 68 -8.97 -6.53 11.58
CA CYS A 68 -7.65 -7.10 11.34
C CYS A 68 -7.21 -6.92 9.88
N LEU A 69 -8.09 -7.17 8.91
CA LEU A 69 -7.81 -6.94 7.49
C LEU A 69 -7.53 -5.46 7.18
N ALA A 70 -8.28 -4.53 7.78
CA ALA A 70 -8.02 -3.11 7.63
C ALA A 70 -6.63 -2.71 8.16
N ILE A 71 -6.25 -3.22 9.34
CA ILE A 71 -4.91 -3.01 9.92
C ILE A 71 -3.83 -3.61 9.02
N ALA A 72 -4.03 -4.84 8.53
CA ALA A 72 -3.08 -5.52 7.65
C ALA A 72 -2.81 -4.70 6.37
N ARG A 73 -3.86 -4.11 5.77
CA ARG A 73 -3.71 -3.24 4.60
C ARG A 73 -2.84 -2.02 4.91
N THR A 74 -3.12 -1.32 5.99
CA THR A 74 -2.32 -0.17 6.42
C THR A 74 -0.88 -0.56 6.67
N LYS A 75 -0.63 -1.69 7.35
CA LYS A 75 0.73 -2.17 7.63
C LYS A 75 1.49 -2.57 6.36
N MET A 76 0.83 -3.18 5.38
CA MET A 76 1.46 -3.47 4.10
C MET A 76 1.87 -2.20 3.36
N GLN A 77 0.98 -1.20 3.33
CA GLN A 77 1.25 0.09 2.67
C GLN A 77 2.39 0.84 3.37
N GLU A 78 2.40 0.88 4.71
CA GLU A 78 3.50 1.45 5.50
C GLU A 78 4.82 0.72 5.22
N ALA A 79 4.81 -0.62 5.22
CA ALA A 79 6.00 -1.42 4.92
C ALA A 79 6.54 -1.15 3.51
N CYS A 80 5.67 -1.12 2.50
CA CYS A 80 6.05 -0.81 1.13
C CYS A 80 6.62 0.61 1.00
N MET A 81 6.03 1.59 1.68
CA MET A 81 6.52 2.97 1.71
C MET A 81 7.93 3.03 2.30
N TRP A 82 8.16 2.41 3.46
CA TRP A 82 9.48 2.39 4.10
C TRP A 82 10.52 1.64 3.27
N ALA A 83 10.16 0.51 2.65
CA ALA A 83 11.05 -0.23 1.75
C ALA A 83 11.42 0.60 0.51
N CYS A 84 10.45 1.26 -0.13
CA CYS A 84 10.72 2.18 -1.24
C CYS A 84 11.61 3.35 -0.83
N ARG A 85 11.42 3.90 0.38
CA ARG A 85 12.29 4.96 0.92
C ARG A 85 13.71 4.47 1.14
N ALA A 86 13.89 3.24 1.64
CA ALA A 86 15.20 2.62 1.82
C ALA A 86 15.95 2.41 0.49
N VAL A 87 15.24 2.06 -0.59
CA VAL A 87 15.82 2.00 -1.94
C VAL A 87 16.16 3.42 -2.43
N ALA A 88 15.23 4.36 -2.30
CA ALA A 88 15.43 5.72 -2.76
C ALA A 88 16.62 6.42 -2.08
N ARG A 89 16.87 6.15 -0.79
CA ARG A 89 17.89 6.83 0.03
C ARG A 89 17.80 8.36 -0.14
N PRO A 90 16.65 8.97 0.19
CA PRO A 90 16.50 10.42 0.13
C PRO A 90 17.52 11.07 1.06
N ASP A 91 17.99 12.26 0.68
CA ASP A 91 18.93 13.01 1.50
C ASP A 91 18.27 13.41 2.83
N ALA A 92 19.08 13.59 3.88
CA ALA A 92 18.61 13.80 5.26
C ALA A 92 17.73 15.06 5.46
N ASP A 93 17.74 15.98 4.49
CA ASP A 93 16.95 17.21 4.48
C ASP A 93 15.53 17.04 3.88
N CYS A 94 15.06 15.79 3.69
CA CYS A 94 13.83 15.47 2.96
C CYS A 94 12.84 14.55 3.70
#